data_AF-A0A259MC51-F1
#
_entry.id   AF-A0A259MC51-F1
#
_cell.length_a   1.000
_cell.length_b   1.000
_cell.length_c   1.000
_cell.angle_alpha   90.00
_cell.angle_beta   90.00
_cell.angle_gamma   90.00
#
_symmetry.space_group_name_H-M   'P 1'
#
loop_
_entity.id
_entity.type
_entity.pdbx_description
1 polymer ?
#
loop_
_entity_poly.entity_id
_entity_poly.type
_entity_poly.pdbx_seq_one_letter_code
_entity_poly.pdbx_strand_id
1 'polypeptide(L)'
;MTPHQIELARHALGLRPTRLISHRNHFVAGPGHPDYGDWISMVVTGHAWRRENKHLLPGDVLFHLTRAGAEAALLPGDVLNPEDWP
;
A
#
# COMPACT_ATOMS: atom_id res chain seq x y z
N MET A 1 3.52 11.22 3.71
CA MET A 1 2.29 10.81 2.99
C MET A 1 1.16 11.77 3.34
N THR A 2 0.25 12.02 2.40
CA THR A 2 -0.99 12.78 2.66
C THR A 2 -1.98 11.92 3.46
N PRO A 3 -3.03 12.50 4.09
CA PRO A 3 -4.06 11.71 4.76
C PRO A 3 -4.73 10.67 3.84
N HIS A 4 -5.00 11.01 2.58
CA HIS A 4 -5.57 10.08 1.60
C HIS A 4 -4.61 8.91 1.30
N GLN A 5 -3.32 9.21 1.11
CA GLN A 5 -2.29 8.17 0.91
C GLN A 5 -2.16 7.23 2.11
N ILE A 6 -2.31 7.76 3.33
CA ILE A 6 -2.34 6.94 4.54
C ILE A 6 -3.52 5.98 4.49
N GLU A 7 -4.73 6.43 4.17
CA GLU A 7 -5.89 5.54 4.04
C GLU A 7 -5.72 4.48 2.95
N LEU A 8 -5.14 4.84 1.81
CA LEU A 8 -4.80 3.88 0.75
C LEU A 8 -3.79 2.83 1.21
N ALA A 9 -2.74 3.25 1.91
CA ALA A 9 -1.73 2.37 2.46
C ALA A 9 -2.31 1.43 3.52
N ARG A 10 -3.15 1.96 4.42
CA ARG A 10 -3.89 1.18 5.42
C ARG A 10 -4.78 0.13 4.76
N HIS A 11 -5.50 0.52 3.72
CA HIS A 11 -6.27 -0.41 2.91
C HIS A 11 -5.38 -1.52 2.33
N ALA A 12 -4.25 -1.17 1.70
CA ALA A 12 -3.32 -2.14 1.13
C ALA A 12 -2.71 -3.09 2.16
N LEU A 13 -2.52 -2.65 3.41
CA LEU A 13 -2.08 -3.47 4.55
C LEU A 13 -3.21 -4.33 5.16
N GLY A 14 -4.46 -4.01 4.81
CA GLY A 14 -5.64 -4.65 5.38
C GLY A 14 -5.95 -4.21 6.82
N LEU A 15 -5.44 -3.05 7.23
CA LEU A 15 -5.70 -2.44 8.52
C LEU A 15 -7.08 -1.77 8.53
N ARG A 16 -7.79 -1.90 9.65
CA ARG A 16 -9.12 -1.31 9.89
C ARG A 16 -9.40 -1.25 11.39
N PRO A 17 -10.40 -0.51 11.87
CA PRO A 17 -10.69 -0.41 13.30
C PRO A 17 -10.91 -1.76 14.01
N THR A 18 -11.36 -2.79 13.28
CA THR A 18 -11.57 -4.15 13.81
C THR A 18 -10.37 -5.09 13.64
N ARG A 19 -9.29 -4.64 13.00
CA ARG A 19 -8.06 -5.41 12.79
C ARG A 19 -6.86 -4.47 12.71
N LEU A 20 -6.08 -4.47 13.78
CA LEU A 20 -4.92 -3.61 13.97
C LEU A 20 -3.60 -4.27 13.56
N ILE A 21 -3.62 -5.51 13.03
CA ILE A 21 -2.43 -6.22 12.55
C ILE A 21 -2.52 -6.37 11.04
N SER A 22 -1.47 -5.97 10.32
CA SER A 22 -1.41 -6.16 8.87
C SER A 22 -1.44 -7.66 8.52
N HIS A 23 -2.02 -8.01 7.38
CA HIS A 23 -2.10 -9.42 6.93
C HIS A 23 -2.00 -9.56 5.40
N ARG A 24 -1.69 -8.44 4.75
CA ARG A 24 -1.46 -8.30 3.32
C ARG A 24 -0.60 -7.07 3.12
N ASN A 25 -0.11 -6.89 1.91
CA ASN A 25 0.50 -5.66 1.45
C ASN A 25 0.39 -5.65 -0.08
N HIS A 26 -0.76 -5.26 -0.62
CA HIS A 26 -0.87 -5.07 -2.08
C HIS A 26 -2.05 -4.16 -2.45
N PHE A 27 -1.90 -3.44 -3.56
CA PHE A 27 -2.97 -2.70 -4.21
C PHE A 27 -2.82 -2.81 -5.73
N VAL A 28 -3.91 -3.04 -6.44
CA VAL A 28 -3.90 -3.12 -7.92
C VAL A 28 -4.59 -1.89 -8.47
N ALA A 29 -3.88 -1.12 -9.30
CA ALA A 29 -4.46 0.01 -10.01
C ALA A 29 -3.71 0.26 -11.32
N GLY A 30 -4.46 0.46 -12.40
CA GLY A 30 -3.92 0.98 -13.66
C GLY A 30 -4.07 2.50 -13.78
N PRO A 31 -3.52 3.13 -14.84
CA PRO A 31 -3.54 4.58 -15.05
C PRO A 31 -4.94 5.25 -15.05
N GLY A 32 -6.00 4.48 -15.33
CA GLY A 32 -7.38 4.98 -15.28
C GLY A 32 -8.02 4.94 -13.89
N HIS A 33 -7.37 4.35 -12.89
CA HIS A 33 -7.88 4.27 -11.53
C HIS A 33 -7.68 5.61 -10.79
N PRO A 34 -8.67 6.12 -10.03
CA PRO A 34 -8.58 7.42 -9.37
C PRO A 34 -7.36 7.54 -8.42
N ASP A 35 -7.04 6.46 -7.70
CA ASP A 35 -5.91 6.44 -6.75
C ASP A 35 -4.54 6.16 -7.39
N TYR A 36 -4.45 5.94 -8.71
CA TYR A 36 -3.18 5.61 -9.36
C TYR A 36 -2.11 6.68 -9.17
N GLY A 37 -2.51 7.96 -9.27
CA GLY A 37 -1.60 9.09 -9.08
C GLY A 37 -0.98 9.14 -7.68
N ASP A 38 -1.75 8.83 -6.65
CA ASP A 38 -1.26 8.77 -5.28
C ASP A 38 -0.29 7.61 -5.05
N TRP A 39 -0.58 6.44 -5.62
CA TRP A 39 0.36 5.32 -5.57
C TRP A 39 1.67 5.63 -6.30
N ILE A 40 1.62 6.30 -7.45
CA ILE A 40 2.83 6.77 -8.14
C ILE A 40 3.61 7.78 -7.28
N SER A 41 2.92 8.73 -6.65
CA SER A 41 3.55 9.69 -5.73
C SER A 41 4.25 9.00 -4.55
N MET A 42 3.62 7.96 -3.98
CA MET A 42 4.23 7.13 -2.93
C MET A 42 5.44 6.34 -3.44
N VAL A 43 5.44 5.89 -4.70
CA VAL A 43 6.62 5.26 -5.31
C VAL A 43 7.77 6.25 -5.46
N VAL A 44 7.51 7.45 -6.00
CA VAL A 44 8.53 8.49 -6.18
C VAL A 44 9.17 8.92 -4.86
N THR A 45 8.38 8.95 -3.78
CA THR A 45 8.84 9.33 -2.44
C THR A 45 9.41 8.17 -1.62
N GLY A 46 9.52 6.95 -2.19
CA GLY A 46 10.12 5.79 -1.52
C GLY A 46 9.23 5.06 -0.52
N HIS A 47 7.94 5.40 -0.42
CA HIS A 47 6.97 4.74 0.45
C HIS A 47 6.36 3.48 -0.19
N ALA A 48 6.45 3.34 -1.51
CA ALA A 48 5.95 2.17 -2.23
C ALA A 48 6.92 1.74 -3.34
N TRP A 49 6.73 0.53 -3.85
CA TRP A 49 7.29 0.08 -5.11
C TRP A 49 6.17 -0.52 -5.96
N ARG A 50 6.40 -0.59 -7.28
CA ARG A 50 5.42 -1.10 -8.24
C ARG A 50 6.03 -2.19 -9.10
N ARG A 51 5.22 -3.17 -9.49
CA ARG A 51 5.55 -4.12 -10.54
C ARG A 51 4.39 -4.25 -11.52
N GLU A 52 4.72 -4.32 -12.79
CA GLU A 52 3.78 -4.82 -13.79
C GLU A 52 3.66 -6.34 -13.60
N ASN A 53 2.43 -6.85 -13.58
CA ASN A 53 2.20 -8.28 -13.45
C ASN A 53 1.60 -8.80 -14.74
N LYS A 54 2.36 -9.64 -15.45
CA LYS A 54 1.95 -10.31 -16.69
C LYS A 54 0.71 -11.22 -16.56
N HIS A 55 0.28 -11.52 -15.35
CA HIS A 55 -0.93 -12.29 -15.06
C HIS A 55 -2.16 -11.40 -14.78
N LEU A 56 -1.98 -10.09 -14.67
CA LEU A 56 -3.09 -9.12 -14.59
C LEU A 56 -3.44 -8.61 -15.99
N LEU A 57 -4.56 -7.89 -16.10
CA LEU A 57 -4.95 -7.29 -17.37
C LEU A 57 -3.88 -6.30 -17.83
N PRO A 58 -3.63 -6.16 -19.15
CA PRO A 58 -2.69 -5.16 -19.65
C PRO A 58 -3.01 -3.77 -19.10
N GLY A 59 -2.05 -3.17 -18.37
CA GLY A 59 -2.20 -1.87 -17.73
C GLY A 59 -2.47 -1.91 -16.22
N ASP A 60 -2.74 -3.08 -15.63
CA ASP A 60 -2.85 -3.23 -14.18
C ASP A 60 -1.45 -3.25 -13.53
N VAL A 61 -1.24 -2.31 -12.61
CA VAL A 61 0.01 -2.20 -11.85
C VAL A 61 -0.25 -2.67 -10.43
N LEU A 62 0.62 -3.56 -9.95
CA LEU A 62 0.60 -4.00 -8.56
C LEU A 62 1.56 -3.14 -7.74
N PHE A 63 1.02 -2.48 -6.73
CA PHE A 63 1.76 -1.69 -5.77
C PHE A 63 1.89 -2.44 -4.44
N HIS A 64 3.03 -2.23 -3.81
CA HIS A 64 3.35 -2.73 -2.48
C HIS A 64 4.04 -1.60 -1.70
N LEU A 65 3.75 -1.48 -0.42
CA LEU A 65 4.46 -0.55 0.45
C LEU A 65 5.88 -1.06 0.73
N THR A 66 6.81 -0.12 0.87
CA THR A 66 8.08 -0.38 1.55
C THR A 66 7.84 -0.45 3.06
N ARG A 67 8.84 -0.90 3.83
CA ARG A 67 8.73 -0.88 5.30
C ARG A 67 8.46 0.53 5.83
N ALA A 68 9.18 1.52 5.31
CA ALA A 68 8.99 2.93 5.66
C ALA A 68 7.57 3.42 5.33
N GLY A 69 7.02 3.05 4.17
CA GLY A 69 5.63 3.38 3.81
C GLY A 69 4.59 2.69 4.68
N ALA A 70 4.83 1.44 5.04
CA ALA A 70 3.94 0.68 5.91
C ALA A 70 3.92 1.25 7.33
N GLU A 71 5.10 1.58 7.88
CA GLU A 71 5.23 2.22 9.20
C GLU A 71 4.60 3.61 9.23
N ALA A 72 4.76 4.40 8.15
CA ALA A 72 4.15 5.73 8.02
C ALA A 72 2.60 5.70 7.95
N ALA A 73 2.00 4.54 7.68
CA ALA A 73 0.55 4.36 7.59
C ALA A 73 -0.10 3.84 8.90
N LEU A 74 0.71 3.48 9.89
CA LEU A 74 0.23 2.98 11.18
C LEU A 74 -0.44 4.09 11.99
N LEU A 75 -1.57 3.76 12.60
CA LEU A 75 -2.20 4.57 13.65
C LEU A 75 -1.92 3.94 15.03
N PRO A 76 -2.20 4.66 16.13
CA PRO A 76 -1.99 4.12 17.47
C PRO A 76 -2.66 2.75 17.67
N GLY A 77 -1.85 1.76 18.05
CA GLY A 77 -2.30 0.38 18.24
C GLY A 77 -2.16 -0.53 17.03
N ASP A 78 -1.90 0.02 15.83
CA ASP A 78 -1.58 -0.80 14.67
C ASP A 78 -0.18 -1.41 14.77
N VAL A 79 -0.03 -2.61 14.22
CA VAL A 79 1.23 -3.35 14.18
C VAL A 79 1.39 -3.98 12.81
N LEU A 80 2.60 -3.94 12.25
CA LEU A 80 2.94 -4.74 11.09
C LEU A 80 3.18 -6.19 11.53
N ASN A 81 2.58 -7.15 10.84
CA ASN A 81 2.83 -8.56 11.13
C ASN A 81 4.33 -8.88 10.97
N PRO A 82 5.03 -9.30 12.03
CA PRO A 82 6.47 -9.56 11.97
C PRO A 82 6.84 -10.70 11.03
N GLU A 83 5.91 -11.60 10.70
CA GLU A 83 6.17 -12.66 9.71
C GLU A 83 6.24 -12.10 8.28
N ASP A 84 5.40 -11.10 7.98
CA ASP A 84 5.36 -10.43 6.67
C ASP A 84 6.44 -9.33 6.56
N TRP A 85 6.93 -8.84 7.70
CA TRP A 85 7.83 -7.70 7.84
C TRP A 85 8.97 -7.97 8.85
N PRO A 86 9.91 -8.90 8.56
CA PRO A 86 11.03 -9.21 9.44
C PRO A 86 11.98 -8.01 9.63
#